data_AF-C5KDX8-F1
#
_entry.id   AF-C5KDX8-F1
#
_cell.length_a   1.000
_cell.length_b   1.000
_cell.length_c   1.000
_cell.angle_alpha   90.00
_cell.angle_beta   90.00
_cell.angle_gamma   90.00
#
_symmetry.space_group_name_H-M   'P 1'
#
loop_
_entity.id
_entity.type
_entity.pdbx_description
1 polymer ?
#
loop_
_entity_poly.entity_id
_entity_poly.type
_entity_poly.pdbx_seq_one_letter_code
_entity_poly.pdbx_strand_id
1 'polypeptide(L)'
;MPKAPRKSRSAGKKKRATPFESTAMDVDTVVEADAALEEEQPDSQKVPAQNAETDGDKTVSNHEIFRRHTEEWKKMKVQVADLKRQRMRLPKKGNKDKKKLISQEIKKLVADLQEKHDRELEEAGIVSGSVKYKRMDIDVNDEDSI
;
A
#
# COMPACT_ATOMS: atom_id res chain seq x y z
N MET A 1 -54.22 4.43 18.49
CA MET A 1 -53.06 4.49 17.57
C MET A 1 -51.79 4.20 18.37
N PRO A 2 -51.11 3.06 18.18
CA PRO A 2 -49.89 2.74 18.92
C PRO A 2 -48.70 3.60 18.44
N LYS A 3 -47.95 4.16 19.40
CA LYS A 3 -46.79 5.05 19.16
C LYS A 3 -45.55 4.23 18.77
N ALA A 4 -44.82 4.67 17.74
CA ALA A 4 -43.60 4.02 17.25
C ALA A 4 -42.42 4.13 18.25
N PRO A 5 -41.60 3.07 18.43
CA PRO A 5 -40.43 3.13 19.30
C PRO A 5 -39.27 3.92 18.65
N ARG A 6 -38.75 4.92 19.37
CA ARG A 6 -37.58 5.72 18.96
C ARG A 6 -36.30 4.91 19.19
N LYS A 7 -35.51 4.73 18.13
CA LYS A 7 -34.19 4.07 18.16
C LYS A 7 -33.20 4.90 18.99
N SER A 8 -32.74 4.36 20.12
CA SER A 8 -31.70 4.96 20.96
C SER A 8 -30.35 4.92 20.23
N ARG A 9 -29.68 6.08 20.14
CA ARG A 9 -28.32 6.19 19.63
C ARG A 9 -27.37 5.89 20.80
N SER A 10 -26.73 4.74 20.77
CA SER A 10 -25.63 4.39 21.67
C SER A 10 -24.44 5.32 21.39
N ALA A 11 -24.26 6.32 22.24
CA ALA A 11 -23.06 7.15 22.30
C ALA A 11 -21.93 6.37 23.01
N GLY A 12 -21.26 5.50 22.25
CA GLY A 12 -20.10 4.73 22.70
C GLY A 12 -18.86 5.62 22.82
N LYS A 13 -18.67 6.17 24.02
CA LYS A 13 -17.41 6.43 24.75
C LYS A 13 -16.13 6.49 23.89
N LYS A 14 -15.68 7.71 23.59
CA LYS A 14 -14.29 8.02 23.23
C LYS A 14 -13.41 7.77 24.46
N LYS A 15 -12.64 6.68 24.48
CA LYS A 15 -11.49 6.53 25.38
C LYS A 15 -10.29 7.23 24.74
N ARG A 16 -10.09 8.49 25.10
CA ARG A 16 -8.85 9.25 24.87
C ARG A 16 -7.92 8.96 26.06
N ALA A 17 -6.87 8.21 25.82
CA ALA A 17 -5.65 8.06 26.63
C ALA A 17 -4.66 7.33 25.71
N THR A 18 -3.49 7.85 25.35
CA THR A 18 -2.48 8.53 26.19
C THR A 18 -1.76 9.64 25.38
N PRO A 19 -1.32 10.75 26.00
CA PRO A 19 -0.25 11.56 25.43
C PRO A 19 1.05 10.77 25.62
N PHE A 20 1.69 10.38 24.52
CA PHE A 20 3.05 9.89 24.58
C PHE A 20 3.94 11.07 24.98
N GLU A 21 4.34 11.00 26.24
CA GLU A 21 5.48 11.63 26.89
C GLU A 21 6.58 11.99 25.88
N SER A 22 6.60 13.26 25.48
CA SER A 22 7.69 13.85 24.73
C SER A 22 8.92 13.85 25.63
N THR A 23 9.78 12.85 25.46
CA THR A 23 11.15 12.90 25.95
C THR A 23 11.83 14.06 25.23
N ALA A 24 11.97 15.18 25.94
CA ALA A 24 12.87 16.25 25.60
C ALA A 24 14.30 15.68 25.68
N MET A 25 14.86 15.34 24.53
CA MET A 25 16.32 15.29 24.37
C MET A 25 16.75 16.63 23.80
N ASP A 26 17.12 17.52 24.71
CA ASP A 26 18.05 18.60 24.47
C ASP A 26 19.36 17.99 23.94
N VAL A 27 19.54 18.02 22.62
CA VAL A 27 20.84 17.86 21.98
C VAL A 27 21.11 19.15 21.24
N ASP A 28 21.56 20.12 22.02
CA ASP A 28 22.28 21.29 21.55
C ASP A 28 23.58 20.78 20.89
N THR A 29 23.64 20.81 19.56
CA THR A 29 24.91 20.69 18.86
C THR A 29 24.90 21.67 17.71
N VAL A 30 25.21 22.91 18.07
CA VAL A 30 25.76 23.92 17.17
C VAL A 30 27.11 23.37 16.68
N VAL A 31 27.16 22.90 15.44
CA VAL A 31 28.43 22.86 14.69
C VAL A 31 28.28 23.79 13.51
N GLU A 32 28.95 24.91 13.71
CA GLU A 32 29.24 26.01 12.83
C GLU A 32 29.84 25.54 11.50
N ALA A 33 29.43 26.21 10.44
CA ALA A 33 29.87 25.95 9.08
C ALA A 33 31.37 26.26 8.94
N ASP A 34 32.14 25.30 8.46
CA ASP A 34 33.41 25.58 7.81
C ASP A 34 33.51 24.80 6.49
N ALA A 35 33.94 25.53 5.47
CA ALA A 35 33.91 25.17 4.07
C ALA A 35 35.32 24.82 3.61
N ALA A 36 35.60 23.54 3.38
CA ALA A 36 36.72 23.02 2.59
C ALA A 36 36.36 21.57 2.22
N LEU A 37 36.07 21.22 0.96
CA LEU A 37 37.02 20.88 -0.11
C LEU A 37 37.88 19.64 0.19
N GLU A 38 37.35 18.46 -0.14
CA GLU A 38 38.08 17.23 -0.54
C GLU A 38 37.02 16.25 -1.10
N GLU A 39 36.82 16.19 -2.42
CA GLU A 39 37.40 15.25 -3.38
C GLU A 39 37.42 13.75 -2.98
N GLU A 40 36.74 12.97 -3.83
CA GLU A 40 36.96 11.55 -4.15
C GLU A 40 36.73 10.51 -3.04
N GLN A 41 35.53 9.90 -3.04
CA GLN A 41 35.39 8.50 -3.46
C GLN A 41 34.02 8.27 -4.13
N PRO A 42 33.98 7.93 -5.44
CA PRO A 42 32.80 7.38 -6.08
C PRO A 42 32.64 5.90 -5.72
N ASP A 43 31.48 5.33 -6.06
CA ASP A 43 31.15 3.90 -5.99
C ASP A 43 30.65 3.33 -4.66
N SER A 44 29.38 3.65 -4.39
CA SER A 44 28.45 2.56 -4.08
C SER A 44 27.27 2.57 -5.06
N GLN A 45 27.62 2.42 -6.34
CA GLN A 45 26.70 1.89 -7.33
C GLN A 45 26.34 0.45 -6.93
N LYS A 46 25.28 0.29 -6.13
CA LYS A 46 24.52 -0.97 -6.13
C LYS A 46 23.60 -0.97 -7.36
N VAL A 47 24.22 -0.93 -8.54
CA VAL A 47 23.55 -1.21 -9.82
C VAL A 47 23.50 -2.73 -10.04
N PRO A 48 22.47 -3.21 -10.73
CA PRO A 48 21.87 -4.51 -10.51
C PRO A 48 22.53 -5.58 -11.40
N ALA A 49 23.14 -6.58 -10.78
CA ALA A 49 23.35 -7.89 -11.37
C ALA A 49 22.42 -8.83 -10.59
N GLN A 50 21.44 -9.50 -11.19
CA GLN A 50 21.61 -10.34 -12.35
C GLN A 50 20.41 -10.23 -13.29
N ASN A 51 20.70 -9.90 -14.56
CA ASN A 51 20.08 -10.59 -15.68
C ASN A 51 20.21 -12.09 -15.42
N ALA A 52 19.12 -12.72 -15.00
CA ALA A 52 18.94 -14.14 -15.22
C ALA A 52 18.17 -14.27 -16.54
N GLU A 53 18.90 -14.10 -17.64
CA GLU A 53 18.57 -14.80 -18.87
C GLU A 53 18.72 -16.29 -18.56
N THR A 54 17.65 -16.91 -18.11
CA THR A 54 17.47 -18.35 -18.22
C THR A 54 16.42 -18.61 -19.29
N ASP A 55 16.82 -18.33 -20.54
CA ASP A 55 16.36 -19.13 -21.68
C ASP A 55 16.85 -20.56 -21.45
N GLY A 56 15.96 -21.37 -20.93
CA GLY A 56 16.27 -22.76 -20.61
C GLY A 56 15.16 -23.32 -19.77
N ASP A 57 14.07 -23.65 -20.43
CA ASP A 57 13.08 -24.71 -20.12
C ASP A 57 13.11 -25.21 -18.66
N LYS A 58 12.93 -24.29 -17.73
CA LYS A 58 12.88 -24.52 -16.30
C LYS A 58 11.50 -24.10 -15.88
N THR A 59 10.69 -25.08 -15.53
CA THR A 59 9.50 -24.91 -14.72
C THR A 59 9.74 -23.77 -13.73
N VAL A 60 9.05 -22.65 -13.92
CA VAL A 60 9.24 -21.44 -13.11
C VAL A 60 9.15 -21.85 -11.65
N SER A 61 10.25 -21.74 -10.90
CA SER A 61 10.27 -22.20 -9.51
C SER A 61 9.22 -21.41 -8.72
N ASN A 62 8.49 -22.08 -7.83
CA ASN A 62 7.46 -21.43 -7.00
C ASN A 62 7.99 -20.16 -6.30
N HIS A 63 9.26 -20.15 -5.88
CA HIS A 63 9.91 -18.98 -5.31
C HIS A 63 9.98 -17.78 -6.25
N GLU A 64 10.17 -18.03 -7.55
CA GLU A 64 10.23 -16.98 -8.55
C GLU A 64 8.85 -16.38 -8.84
N ILE A 65 7.79 -17.20 -8.84
CA ILE A 65 6.40 -16.74 -8.92
C ILE A 65 6.11 -15.75 -7.78
N PHE A 66 6.40 -16.14 -6.53
CA PHE A 66 6.18 -15.26 -5.38
C PHE A 66 7.02 -13.99 -5.44
N ARG A 67 8.28 -14.07 -5.92
CA ARG A 67 9.13 -12.89 -6.09
C ARG A 67 8.48 -11.91 -7.06
N ARG A 68 8.05 -12.38 -8.25
CA ARG A 68 7.35 -11.57 -9.25
C ARG A 68 6.08 -10.94 -8.66
N HIS A 69 5.26 -11.74 -7.96
CA HIS A 69 4.05 -11.24 -7.29
C HIS A 69 4.37 -10.10 -6.34
N THR A 70 5.38 -10.24 -5.48
CA THR A 70 5.73 -9.16 -4.53
C THR A 70 6.17 -7.87 -5.21
N GLU A 71 6.91 -7.96 -6.33
CA GLU A 71 7.31 -6.80 -7.11
C GLU A 71 6.11 -6.11 -7.76
N GLU A 72 5.17 -6.89 -8.29
CA GLU A 72 3.93 -6.38 -8.84
C GLU A 72 3.05 -5.73 -7.77
N TRP A 73 2.91 -6.32 -6.59
CA TRP A 73 2.21 -5.73 -5.46
C TRP A 73 2.83 -4.40 -5.03
N LYS A 74 4.16 -4.28 -5.04
CA LYS A 74 4.85 -3.01 -4.75
C LYS A 74 4.50 -1.94 -5.79
N LYS A 75 4.60 -2.27 -7.08
CA LYS A 75 4.22 -1.36 -8.19
C LYS A 75 2.76 -0.93 -8.09
N MET A 76 1.88 -1.88 -7.84
CA MET A 76 0.44 -1.67 -7.66
C MET A 76 0.14 -0.74 -6.48
N LYS A 77 0.80 -0.92 -5.34
CA LYS A 77 0.62 -0.06 -4.16
C LYS A 77 1.02 1.39 -4.45
N VAL A 78 2.08 1.63 -5.22
CA VAL A 78 2.47 2.98 -5.65
C VAL A 78 1.36 3.60 -6.50
N GLN A 79 0.84 2.87 -7.49
CA GLN A 79 -0.27 3.35 -8.34
C GLN A 79 -1.52 3.66 -7.53
N VAL A 80 -1.89 2.80 -6.58
CA VAL A 80 -3.04 3.03 -5.69
C VAL A 80 -2.82 4.27 -4.82
N ALA A 81 -1.60 4.49 -4.32
CA ALA A 81 -1.27 5.70 -3.55
C ALA A 81 -1.43 6.97 -4.41
N ASP A 82 -0.98 6.96 -5.65
CA ASP A 82 -1.13 8.09 -6.56
C ASP A 82 -2.61 8.35 -6.93
N LEU A 83 -3.40 7.31 -7.19
CA LEU A 83 -4.84 7.44 -7.40
C LEU A 83 -5.55 7.99 -6.15
N LYS A 84 -5.17 7.53 -4.96
CA LYS A 84 -5.69 8.09 -3.70
C LYS A 84 -5.33 9.57 -3.56
N ARG A 85 -4.09 9.98 -3.86
CA ARG A 85 -3.68 11.39 -3.87
C ARG A 85 -4.51 12.23 -4.85
N GLN A 86 -4.75 11.72 -6.06
CA GLN A 86 -5.62 12.38 -7.05
C GLN A 86 -7.05 12.54 -6.53
N ARG A 87 -7.62 11.49 -5.91
CA ARG A 87 -8.97 11.53 -5.30
C ARG A 87 -9.05 12.57 -4.19
N MET A 88 -8.01 12.70 -3.36
CA MET A 88 -7.96 13.68 -2.27
C MET A 88 -7.84 15.11 -2.77
N ARG A 89 -7.09 15.34 -3.86
CA ARG A 89 -6.91 16.67 -4.47
C ARG A 89 -8.19 17.23 -5.09
N LEU A 90 -9.15 16.37 -5.46
CA LEU A 90 -10.43 16.81 -6.02
C LEU A 90 -11.32 17.47 -4.94
N PRO A 91 -11.91 18.66 -5.22
CA PRO A 91 -12.75 19.33 -4.23
C PRO A 91 -14.05 18.55 -3.98
N LYS A 92 -14.60 18.69 -2.76
CA LYS A 92 -15.80 17.95 -2.32
C LYS A 92 -17.06 18.33 -3.12
N LYS A 93 -17.17 19.58 -3.57
CA LYS A 93 -18.30 20.10 -4.35
C LYS A 93 -18.06 19.90 -5.84
N GLY A 94 -19.03 19.35 -6.56
CA GLY A 94 -19.01 19.24 -8.03
C GLY A 94 -18.18 18.10 -8.64
N ASN A 95 -17.37 17.36 -7.87
CA ASN A 95 -16.51 16.27 -8.40
C ASN A 95 -16.82 14.89 -7.81
N LYS A 96 -18.09 14.64 -7.43
CA LYS A 96 -18.51 13.36 -6.83
C LYS A 96 -18.27 12.18 -7.78
N ASP A 97 -18.55 12.35 -9.07
CA ASP A 97 -18.44 11.26 -10.05
C ASP A 97 -16.98 10.95 -10.36
N LYS A 98 -16.11 11.97 -10.47
CA LYS A 98 -14.66 11.75 -10.60
C LYS A 98 -14.08 10.98 -9.42
N LYS A 99 -14.49 11.32 -8.17
CA LYS A 99 -14.05 10.56 -6.98
C LYS A 99 -14.53 9.11 -6.99
N LYS A 100 -15.74 8.85 -7.49
CA LYS A 100 -16.26 7.48 -7.67
C LYS A 100 -15.46 6.71 -8.72
N LEU A 101 -15.18 7.33 -9.87
CA LEU A 101 -14.39 6.73 -10.94
C LEU A 101 -13.00 6.30 -10.44
N ILE A 102 -12.29 7.18 -9.73
CA ILE A 102 -10.98 6.83 -9.14
C ILE A 102 -11.12 5.69 -8.13
N SER A 103 -12.19 5.68 -7.33
CA SER A 103 -12.43 4.59 -6.36
C SER A 103 -12.75 3.26 -7.06
N GLN A 104 -13.42 3.28 -8.21
CA GLN A 104 -13.67 2.10 -9.03
C GLN A 104 -12.41 1.61 -9.72
N GLU A 105 -11.56 2.52 -10.20
CA GLU A 105 -10.28 2.21 -10.81
C GLU A 105 -9.34 1.51 -9.82
N ILE A 106 -9.22 2.01 -8.59
CA ILE A 106 -8.46 1.34 -7.52
C ILE A 106 -8.97 -0.09 -7.29
N LYS A 107 -10.30 -0.27 -7.21
CA LYS A 107 -10.89 -1.61 -7.00
C LYS A 107 -10.61 -2.55 -8.17
N LYS A 108 -10.74 -2.05 -9.40
CA LYS A 108 -10.47 -2.82 -10.61
C LYS A 108 -9.01 -3.24 -10.65
N LEU A 109 -8.08 -2.32 -10.40
CA LEU A 109 -6.65 -2.56 -10.44
C LEU A 109 -6.21 -3.64 -9.43
N VAL A 110 -6.76 -3.60 -8.21
CA VAL A 110 -6.51 -4.65 -7.20
C VAL A 110 -7.11 -5.99 -7.62
N ALA A 111 -8.35 -6.00 -8.13
CA ALA A 111 -9.02 -7.22 -8.55
C ALA A 111 -8.31 -7.91 -9.74
N ASP A 112 -7.93 -7.12 -10.75
CA ASP A 112 -7.25 -7.62 -11.95
C ASP A 112 -5.88 -8.24 -11.61
N LEU A 113 -5.14 -7.67 -10.66
CA LEU A 113 -3.84 -8.20 -10.23
C LEU A 113 -4.00 -9.45 -9.36
N GLN A 114 -5.00 -9.48 -8.48
CA GLN A 114 -5.34 -10.67 -7.71
C GLN A 114 -5.72 -11.84 -8.63
N GLU A 115 -6.59 -11.61 -9.61
CA GLU A 115 -7.01 -12.66 -10.55
C GLU A 115 -5.83 -13.25 -11.32
N LYS A 116 -4.86 -12.41 -11.71
CA LYS A 116 -3.63 -12.87 -12.37
C LYS A 116 -2.79 -13.75 -11.45
N HIS A 117 -2.55 -13.32 -10.21
CA HIS A 117 -1.76 -14.08 -9.25
C HIS A 117 -2.44 -15.39 -8.87
N ASP A 118 -3.76 -15.37 -8.66
CA ASP A 118 -4.54 -16.56 -8.36
C ASP A 118 -4.46 -17.57 -9.52
N ARG A 119 -4.58 -17.10 -10.77
CA ARG A 119 -4.42 -17.96 -11.95
C ARG A 119 -3.02 -18.57 -12.05
N GLU A 120 -1.98 -17.78 -11.82
CA GLU A 120 -0.59 -18.29 -11.83
C GLU A 120 -0.34 -19.32 -10.71
N LEU A 121 -0.96 -19.13 -9.55
CA LEU A 121 -0.86 -20.10 -8.43
C LEU A 121 -1.65 -21.38 -8.70
N GLU A 122 -2.80 -21.28 -9.37
CA GLU A 122 -3.61 -22.41 -9.82
C GLU A 122 -2.86 -23.23 -10.88
N GLU A 123 -2.27 -22.58 -11.88
CA GLU A 123 -1.46 -23.21 -12.92
C GLU A 123 -0.21 -23.90 -12.35
N ALA A 124 0.42 -23.30 -11.34
CA ALA A 124 1.55 -23.88 -10.63
C ALA A 124 1.16 -25.00 -9.64
N GLY A 125 -0.13 -25.27 -9.45
CA GLY A 125 -0.64 -26.27 -8.51
C GLY A 125 -0.33 -25.96 -7.04
N ILE A 126 0.03 -24.70 -6.72
CA ILE A 126 0.41 -24.27 -5.37
C ILE A 126 -0.84 -24.09 -4.50
N VAL A 127 -1.95 -23.66 -5.08
CA VAL A 127 -3.23 -23.47 -4.38
C VAL A 127 -4.28 -24.41 -4.97
N SER A 128 -4.27 -25.67 -4.53
CA SER A 128 -5.33 -26.62 -4.86
C SER A 128 -6.58 -26.36 -4.00
N GLY A 129 -7.39 -25.39 -4.42
CA GLY A 129 -8.75 -25.25 -3.91
C GLY A 129 -8.89 -24.50 -2.58
N SER A 130 -9.54 -23.34 -2.64
CA SER A 130 -10.28 -22.73 -1.54
C SER A 130 -9.50 -22.22 -0.33
N VAL A 131 -8.20 -21.93 -0.44
CA VAL A 131 -7.61 -20.96 0.48
C VAL A 131 -8.18 -19.60 0.07
N LYS A 132 -9.36 -19.27 0.61
CA LYS A 132 -9.86 -17.90 0.67
C LYS A 132 -8.86 -17.15 1.55
N TYR A 133 -7.69 -16.82 0.99
CA TYR A 133 -6.83 -15.80 1.55
C TYR A 133 -7.77 -14.64 1.78
N LYS A 134 -7.97 -14.35 3.06
CA LYS A 134 -8.92 -13.36 3.56
C LYS A 134 -8.71 -12.16 2.66
N ARG A 135 -9.64 -11.96 1.70
CA ARG A 135 -9.55 -10.93 0.67
C ARG A 135 -9.09 -9.73 1.46
N MET A 136 -7.89 -9.22 1.19
CA MET A 136 -7.46 -8.03 1.89
C MET A 136 -8.40 -6.98 1.33
N ASP A 137 -9.54 -6.85 2.00
CA ASP A 137 -10.49 -5.78 1.86
C ASP A 137 -9.67 -4.60 2.33
N ILE A 138 -8.88 -4.06 1.41
CA ILE A 138 -8.21 -2.79 1.57
C ILE A 138 -9.38 -1.88 1.83
N ASP A 139 -9.56 -1.51 3.09
CA ASP A 139 -10.56 -0.55 3.49
C ASP A 139 -10.14 0.75 2.80
N VAL A 140 -10.66 0.97 1.59
CA VAL A 140 -10.41 2.17 0.77
C VAL A 140 -10.95 3.43 1.50
N ASN A 141 -11.56 3.24 2.67
CA ASN A 141 -12.12 4.25 3.54
C ASN A 141 -11.25 4.64 4.74
N ASP A 142 -10.01 4.15 4.86
CA ASP A 142 -9.06 4.65 5.87
C ASP A 142 -8.62 6.08 5.48
N GLU A 143 -9.40 7.06 5.93
CA GLU A 143 -9.10 8.50 5.93
C GLU A 143 -8.28 8.92 7.16
N ASP A 144 -7.69 8.02 7.95
CA ASP A 144 -6.96 8.39 9.17
C ASP A 144 -5.66 7.58 9.38
N SER A 145 -4.54 8.03 8.79
CA SER A 145 -3.23 8.09 9.48
C SER A 145 -2.16 8.68 8.57
N ILE A 146 -1.52 9.73 9.10
CA ILE A 146 -0.45 10.59 8.56
C ILE A 146 -0.96 11.73 7.67
#